data_AF-A0A1C5CT53-F1
#
_entry.id   AF-A0A1C5CT53-F1
#
_cell.length_a   1.000
_cell.length_b   1.000
_cell.length_c   1.000
_cell.angle_alpha   90.00
_cell.angle_beta   90.00
_cell.angle_gamma   90.00
#
_symmetry.space_group_name_H-M   'P 1'
#
loop_
_entity.id
_entity.type
_entity.pdbx_description
1 polymer ?
#
loop_
_entity_poly.entity_id
_entity_poly.type
_entity_poly.pdbx_seq_one_letter_code
_entity_poly.pdbx_strand_id
1 'polypeptide(L)' 'MPTGPKHQRFIFVEFNEEGQECGYEEDCRCMIGEDHDGDGSSESLSVNDAADIWLSNGMDEDYTFGFSDAELRRAAGLS' A
#
# COMPACT_ATOMS: atom_id res chain seq x y z
N MET A 1 11.17 -10.87 -13.92
CA MET A 1 11.06 -12.12 -13.14
C MET A 1 10.60 -11.69 -11.76
N PRO A 2 9.47 -12.19 -11.21
CA PRO A 2 9.01 -11.78 -9.89
C PRO A 2 10.02 -12.27 -8.84
N THR A 3 10.58 -11.32 -8.08
CA THR A 3 11.72 -11.51 -7.17
C THR A 3 11.32 -11.31 -5.69
N GLY A 4 10.02 -11.29 -5.39
CA GLY A 4 9.49 -11.17 -4.04
C GLY A 4 9.38 -12.52 -3.29
N PRO A 5 9.14 -12.50 -1.97
CA PRO A 5 8.84 -13.70 -1.19
C PRO A 5 7.61 -14.42 -1.75
N LYS A 6 7.67 -15.75 -1.84
CA LYS A 6 6.52 -16.54 -2.27
C LYS A 6 5.50 -16.60 -1.13
N HIS A 7 4.31 -16.06 -1.34
CA HIS A 7 3.15 -16.28 -0.49
C HIS A 7 1.99 -16.88 -1.31
N GLN A 8 1.15 -17.66 -0.64
CA GLN A 8 -0.02 -18.31 -1.25
C GLN A 8 -1.24 -17.46 -0.96
N ARG A 9 -2.00 -17.08 -1.99
CA ARG A 9 -3.30 -16.45 -1.78
C ARG A 9 -4.37 -17.52 -1.71
N PHE A 10 -5.21 -17.48 -0.68
CA PHE A 10 -6.37 -18.34 -0.55
C PHE A 10 -7.58 -17.62 -1.13
N ILE A 11 -8.10 -18.12 -2.27
CA ILE A 11 -9.36 -17.63 -2.82
C ILE A 11 -10.49 -18.47 -2.27
N PHE A 12 -11.37 -17.83 -1.50
CA PHE A 12 -12.64 -18.40 -1.11
C PHE A 12 -13.61 -18.26 -2.28
N VAL A 13 -13.81 -19.35 -3.03
CA VAL A 13 -14.84 -19.42 -4.06
C VAL A 13 -16.12 -19.96 -3.41
N GLU A 14 -17.27 -19.48 -3.89
CA GLU A 14 -18.59 -19.72 -3.33
C GLU A 14 -18.90 -21.20 -3.06
N PHE A 15 -19.83 -21.44 -2.12
CA PHE A 15 -20.33 -22.76 -1.78
C PHE A 15 -20.95 -23.45 -2.99
N ASN A 16 -20.57 -24.70 -3.22
CA ASN A 16 -21.23 -25.54 -4.22
C ASN A 16 -22.67 -25.89 -3.81
N GLU A 17 -23.39 -26.60 -4.68
CA GLU A 17 -24.80 -27.01 -4.49
C GLU A 17 -25.03 -27.90 -3.25
N GLU A 18 -23.94 -28.48 -2.72
CA GLU A 18 -23.90 -29.34 -1.54
C GLU A 18 -23.49 -28.58 -0.26
N GLY A 19 -23.30 -27.26 -0.35
CA GLY A 19 -22.94 -26.40 0.77
C GLY A 19 -21.48 -26.54 1.23
N GLN A 20 -20.61 -27.11 0.39
CA GLN A 20 -19.20 -27.29 0.69
C GLN A 20 -18.40 -26.11 0.16
N GLU A 21 -17.61 -25.49 1.04
CA GLU A 21 -16.64 -24.46 0.68
C GLU A 21 -15.56 -25.07 -0.24
N CYS A 22 -15.44 -24.56 -1.46
CA CYS A 22 -14.40 -24.97 -2.39
C CYS A 22 -13.49 -23.76 -2.69
N GLY A 23 -12.46 -23.59 -1.85
CA GLY A 23 -11.35 -22.68 -2.13
C GLY A 23 -10.23 -23.38 -2.90
N TYR A 24 -9.44 -22.62 -3.67
CA TYR A 24 -8.19 -23.11 -4.25
C TYR A 24 -7.03 -22.18 -3.86
N GLU A 25 -5.87 -22.78 -3.65
CA GLU A 25 -4.62 -22.07 -3.39
C GLU A 25 -3.94 -21.71 -4.71
N GLU A 26 -3.49 -20.47 -4.86
CA GLU A 26 -2.66 -20.08 -6.01
C GLU A 26 -1.45 -19.23 -5.59
N ASP A 27 -0.39 -19.34 -6.36
CA ASP A 27 0.88 -18.62 -6.16
C ASP A 27 0.69 -17.13 -6.47
N CYS A 28 0.92 -16.21 -5.50
CA CYS A 28 0.83 -14.78 -5.81
C CYS A 28 1.94 -14.38 -6.78
N ARG A 29 1.56 -13.77 -7.91
CA ARG A 29 2.49 -13.09 -8.82
C ARG A 29 2.65 -11.61 -8.49
N CYS A 30 2.75 -11.30 -7.21
CA CYS A 30 3.00 -9.96 -6.72
C CYS A 30 4.40 -9.51 -7.21
N MET A 31 4.49 -8.35 -7.88
CA MET A 31 5.79 -7.70 -8.11
C MET A 31 6.29 -7.15 -6.77
N ILE A 32 7.61 -7.14 -6.52
CA ILE A 32 8.20 -6.74 -5.23
C ILE A 32 7.50 -5.49 -4.66
N GLY A 33 6.94 -5.59 -3.45
CA GLY A 33 6.35 -4.48 -2.69
C GLY A 33 5.00 -4.84 -2.07
N GLU A 34 4.14 -5.53 -2.81
CA GLU A 34 2.76 -5.78 -2.38
C GLU A 34 2.67 -7.11 -1.60
N ASP A 35 3.08 -7.07 -0.33
CA ASP A 35 2.80 -8.15 0.63
C ASP A 35 1.33 -8.05 1.07
N HIS A 36 0.50 -8.98 0.60
CA HIS A 36 -0.93 -9.03 0.93
C HIS A 36 -1.21 -9.64 2.31
N ASP A 37 -0.18 -10.07 3.04
CA ASP A 37 -0.26 -10.88 4.26
C ASP A 37 0.36 -10.15 5.47
N GLY A 38 -0.03 -8.90 5.70
CA GLY A 38 0.19 -8.29 7.02
C GLY A 38 0.34 -6.79 7.00
N ASP A 39 -0.72 -6.12 7.44
CA ASP A 39 -0.71 -4.72 7.88
C ASP A 39 -0.25 -3.75 6.77
N GLY A 40 -1.22 -3.15 6.06
CA GLY A 40 -1.02 -2.16 5.00
C GLY A 40 -0.39 -0.83 5.44
N SER A 41 0.60 -0.88 6.34
CA SER A 41 1.33 0.24 6.92
C SER A 41 2.76 0.37 6.39
N SER A 42 3.23 -0.52 5.49
CA SER A 42 4.55 -0.38 4.85
C SER A 42 4.54 0.45 3.56
N GLU A 43 3.38 0.67 2.97
CA GLU A 43 3.20 1.43 1.70
C GLU A 43 2.60 2.83 1.96
N SER A 44 2.42 3.21 3.23
CA SER A 44 1.92 4.52 3.63
C SER A 44 3.07 5.46 3.97
N LEU A 45 3.24 6.54 3.19
CA LEU A 45 4.20 7.60 3.48
C LEU A 45 3.80 8.34 4.77
N SER A 46 4.77 8.57 5.65
CA SER A 46 4.56 9.40 6.84
C SER A 46 4.40 10.88 6.42
N VAL A 47 3.74 11.70 7.25
CA VAL A 47 3.59 13.14 6.94
C VAL A 47 4.94 13.85 6.81
N ASN A 48 5.96 13.37 7.51
CA ASN A 48 7.32 13.90 7.44
C ASN A 48 7.99 13.55 6.11
N ASP A 49 7.88 12.30 5.66
CA ASP A 49 8.44 11.88 4.37
C ASP A 49 7.68 12.54 3.20
N ALA A 50 6.35 12.63 3.32
CA ALA A 50 5.52 13.35 2.35
C ALA A 50 5.91 14.83 2.29
N ALA A 51 6.17 15.48 3.43
CA ALA A 51 6.59 16.88 3.48
C ALA A 51 7.96 17.12 2.85
N ASP A 52 8.93 16.21 3.04
CA ASP A 52 10.27 16.31 2.44
C ASP A 52 10.22 16.19 0.90
N ILE A 53 9.43 15.24 0.40
CA ILE A 53 9.20 15.07 -1.04
C ILE A 53 8.47 16.29 -1.59
N TRP A 54 7.41 16.75 -0.90
CA TRP A 54 6.62 17.91 -1.29
C TRP A 54 7.46 19.19 -1.37
N LEU A 55 8.30 19.45 -0.35
CA LEU A 55 9.21 20.58 -0.31
C LEU A 55 10.24 20.52 -1.46
N SER A 56 10.77 19.33 -1.72
CA SER A 56 11.74 19.08 -2.80
C SER A 56 11.14 19.26 -4.21
N ASN A 57 9.83 19.07 -4.35
CA ASN A 57 9.09 19.30 -5.60
C ASN A 57 8.51 20.72 -5.72
N GLY A 58 8.85 21.63 -4.80
CA GLY A 58 8.45 23.03 -4.88
C GLY A 58 7.08 23.33 -4.28
N MET A 59 6.62 22.52 -3.33
CA MET A 59 5.32 22.67 -2.66
C MET A 59 4.12 22.51 -3.61
N ASP A 60 4.25 21.56 -4.55
CA ASP A 60 3.24 21.30 -5.56
C ASP A 60 2.05 20.49 -5.00
N GLU A 61 0.82 20.83 -5.43
CA GLU A 61 -0.42 20.25 -4.91
C GLU A 61 -0.60 18.76 -5.27
N ASP A 62 0.00 18.32 -6.37
CA ASP A 62 -0.03 16.91 -6.80
C ASP A 62 0.89 16.02 -5.95
N TYR A 63 1.83 16.61 -5.20
CA TYR A 63 2.78 15.90 -4.33
C TYR A 63 2.38 15.92 -2.86
N THR A 64 1.09 16.10 -2.57
CA THR A 64 0.58 16.14 -1.20
C THR A 64 0.31 14.76 -0.59
N PHE A 65 0.35 13.69 -1.40
CA PHE A 65 0.19 12.29 -0.98
C PHE A 65 -1.01 12.03 -0.05
N GLY A 66 -2.08 12.83 -0.19
CA GLY A 66 -3.30 12.75 0.63
C GLY A 66 -3.29 13.56 1.92
N PHE A 67 -2.22 14.32 2.21
CA PHE A 67 -2.14 15.27 3.32
C PHE A 67 -2.54 16.68 2.88
N SER A 68 -2.90 17.54 3.83
CA SER A 68 -3.14 18.97 3.53
C SER A 68 -1.83 19.77 3.47
N ASP A 69 -1.79 20.83 2.64
CA ASP A 69 -0.68 21.80 2.58
C ASP A 69 -0.29 22.33 3.98
N ALA A 70 -1.28 22.53 4.86
CA ALA A 70 -1.04 22.95 6.23
C ALA A 70 -0.31 21.88 7.06
N GLU A 71 -0.65 20.60 6.91
CA GLU A 71 0.05 19.50 7.59
C GLU A 71 1.49 19.36 7.10
N LEU A 72 1.69 19.45 5.78
CA LEU A 72 3.00 19.33 5.16
C LEU A 72 3.91 20.51 5.53
N ARG A 73 3.40 21.75 5.56
CA ARG A 73 4.16 22.92 6.05
C ARG A 73 4.60 22.77 7.49
N ARG A 74 3.70 22.33 8.36
CA ARG A 74 4.01 22.11 9.78
C ARG A 74 5.05 21.01 9.95
N ALA A 75 4.95 19.92 9.18
CA ALA A 75 5.93 18.83 9.19
C ALA A 75 7.29 19.26 8.60
N ALA A 76 7.30 20.12 7.59
CA ALA A 76 8.49 20.70 6.98
C ALA A 76 9.16 21.81 7.82
N GLY A 77 8.57 22.21 8.96
CA GLY A 77 9.08 23.28 9.80
C GLY A 77 8.86 24.69 9.22
N LEU A 78 7.93 24.83 8.28
CA LEU A 78 7.46 26.12 7.78
C LEU A 78 6.38 26.63 8.74
N SER A 79 6.78 27.54 9.64
CA SER A 79 5.91 28.19 10.63
C SER A 79 5.24 29.46 10.11
#